data_AF-A0A090WRA3-F1
#
_entry.id   AF-A0A090WRA3-F1
#
_cell.length_a   1.000
_cell.length_b   1.000
_cell.length_c   1.000
_cell.angle_alpha   90.00
_cell.angle_beta   90.00
_cell.angle_gamma   90.00
#
_symmetry.space_group_name_H-M   'P 1'
#
loop_
_entity.id
_entity.type
_entity.pdbx_description
1 polymer ?
#
loop_
_entity_poly.entity_id
_entity_poly.type
_entity_poly.pdbx_seq_one_letter_code
_entity_poly.pdbx_strand_id
1 'polypeptide(L)'
;MSVPCGDERDYAFANHFNIPIINIFDGADISEAAFTDKEKTVIGNSDFLNGMNYKKATKRAIFELEKIGQGEGKTNYRLRDAVFSRQRYWGEPFPVYYVKGMPQMIDAAHLPIKLPEVEKYLPTETGEPPLGNATVWAWDTNKNEVVSNDLIDNETIHPLELNTMPGWAGSSWYFNRYMDSTNTEEFASKEAMDYWKDVDLYIGGSEHATGHLLYSRFWQKFLFDKGVVPVDEFAKKLINQGMILGD
;
A
#
# COMPACT_ATOMS: atom_id res chain seq x y z
N MET A 1 -7.51 -1.63 -24.72
CA MET A 1 -8.81 -1.90 -25.36
C MET A 1 -9.77 -0.81 -24.93
N SER A 2 -10.58 -0.29 -25.84
CA SER A 2 -11.67 0.66 -25.56
C SER A 2 -12.95 0.03 -26.09
N VAL A 3 -14.03 0.01 -25.29
CA VAL A 3 -15.30 -0.65 -25.64
C VAL A 3 -16.46 0.33 -25.39
N PRO A 4 -16.66 1.31 -26.28
CA PRO A 4 -17.58 2.42 -26.02
C PRO A 4 -19.03 2.01 -25.75
N CYS A 5 -19.53 0.92 -26.33
CA CYS A 5 -20.89 0.48 -26.07
C CYS A 5 -21.12 -0.01 -24.63
N GLY A 6 -20.06 -0.33 -23.87
CA GLY A 6 -20.14 -0.92 -22.52
C GLY A 6 -19.29 -0.24 -21.44
N ASP A 7 -18.58 0.85 -21.74
CA ASP A 7 -17.85 1.69 -20.78
C ASP A 7 -18.14 3.17 -21.05
N GLU A 8 -18.62 3.88 -20.03
CA GLU A 8 -19.03 5.29 -20.13
C GLU A 8 -17.90 6.24 -20.54
N ARG A 9 -16.66 5.98 -20.11
CA ARG A 9 -15.52 6.84 -20.45
C ARG A 9 -15.15 6.66 -21.91
N ASP A 10 -15.17 5.41 -22.38
CA ASP A 10 -14.96 5.07 -23.79
C ASP A 10 -16.09 5.64 -24.67
N TYR A 11 -17.35 5.60 -24.19
CA TYR A 11 -18.52 6.20 -24.86
C TYR A 11 -18.39 7.71 -25.02
N ALA A 12 -18.06 8.42 -23.94
CA ALA A 12 -17.87 9.86 -23.98
C ALA A 12 -16.72 10.26 -24.93
N PHE A 13 -15.61 9.52 -24.88
CA PHE A 13 -14.48 9.74 -25.78
C PHE A 13 -14.86 9.49 -27.25
N ALA A 14 -15.53 8.37 -27.53
CA ALA A 14 -15.95 8.03 -28.89
C ALA A 14 -16.92 9.08 -29.46
N ASN A 15 -17.89 9.55 -28.68
CA ASN A 15 -18.80 10.60 -29.11
C ASN A 15 -18.08 11.93 -29.36
N HIS A 16 -17.16 12.34 -28.46
CA HIS A 16 -16.42 13.59 -28.64
C HIS A 16 -15.59 13.60 -29.94
N PHE A 17 -14.98 12.46 -30.28
CA PHE A 17 -14.13 12.32 -31.46
C PHE A 17 -14.86 11.73 -32.69
N ASN A 18 -16.18 11.56 -32.62
CA ASN A 18 -17.01 10.96 -33.69
C ASN A 18 -16.52 9.57 -34.14
N ILE A 19 -16.06 8.74 -33.20
CA ILE A 19 -15.64 7.37 -33.45
C ILE A 19 -16.90 6.48 -33.45
N PRO A 20 -17.11 5.64 -34.48
CA PRO A 20 -18.26 4.73 -34.54
C PRO A 20 -18.31 3.77 -33.34
N ILE A 21 -19.49 3.64 -32.74
CA ILE A 21 -19.74 2.75 -31.61
C ILE A 21 -20.48 1.49 -32.11
N ILE A 22 -19.83 0.34 -31.99
CA ILE A 22 -20.41 -0.96 -32.34
C ILE A 22 -21.07 -1.55 -31.09
N ASN A 23 -22.37 -1.84 -31.16
CA ASN A 23 -23.08 -2.49 -30.07
C ASN A 23 -22.80 -4.00 -30.06
N ILE A 24 -22.32 -4.54 -28.95
CA ILE A 24 -22.06 -5.98 -28.74
C ILE A 24 -23.07 -6.63 -27.78
N PHE A 25 -24.19 -5.96 -27.52
CA PHE A 25 -25.24 -6.44 -26.63
C PHE A 25 -26.51 -6.69 -27.42
N ASP A 26 -27.15 -7.84 -27.19
CA ASP A 26 -28.42 -8.19 -27.82
C ASP A 26 -29.57 -7.49 -27.08
N GLY A 27 -30.33 -6.67 -27.81
CA GLY A 27 -31.51 -5.96 -27.28
C GLY A 27 -31.24 -4.77 -26.35
N ALA A 28 -29.99 -4.35 -26.16
CA ALA A 28 -29.66 -3.16 -25.37
C ALA A 28 -29.57 -1.90 -26.24
N ASP A 29 -30.21 -0.81 -25.82
CA ASP A 29 -30.07 0.50 -26.46
C ASP A 29 -28.83 1.22 -25.92
N ILE A 30 -28.04 1.79 -26.84
CA ILE A 30 -26.82 2.57 -26.56
C ILE A 30 -26.85 3.94 -27.25
N SER A 31 -28.03 4.41 -27.66
CA SER A 31 -28.19 5.67 -28.40
C SER A 31 -27.88 6.91 -27.56
N GLU A 32 -28.08 6.83 -26.23
CA GLU A 32 -27.86 7.94 -25.31
C GLU A 32 -26.67 7.72 -24.37
N ALA A 33 -26.36 6.47 -24.01
CA ALA A 33 -25.32 6.12 -23.03
C ALA A 33 -24.74 4.72 -23.26
N ALA A 34 -23.63 4.40 -22.58
CA ALA A 34 -23.07 3.05 -22.59
C ALA A 34 -23.94 2.07 -21.79
N PHE A 35 -24.07 0.83 -22.26
CA PHE A 35 -24.76 -0.23 -21.53
C PHE A 35 -23.83 -0.93 -20.53
N THR A 36 -23.94 -0.61 -19.25
CA THR A 36 -23.01 -1.07 -18.18
C THR A 36 -23.56 -2.18 -17.28
N ASP A 37 -24.82 -2.60 -17.46
CA ASP A 37 -25.49 -3.61 -16.61
C ASP A 37 -25.04 -5.04 -16.95
N LYS A 38 -24.20 -5.61 -16.08
CA LYS A 38 -23.66 -6.97 -16.22
C LYS A 38 -24.68 -8.09 -15.99
N GLU A 39 -25.77 -7.84 -15.26
CA GLU A 39 -26.76 -8.87 -14.93
C GLU A 39 -27.75 -9.09 -16.07
N LYS A 40 -28.16 -7.99 -16.72
CA LYS A 40 -29.06 -8.02 -17.89
C LYS A 40 -28.35 -8.24 -19.22
N THR A 41 -27.01 -8.27 -19.21
CA THR A 41 -26.20 -8.48 -20.42
C THR A 41 -26.48 -9.82 -21.08
N VAL A 42 -26.89 -9.77 -22.35
CA VAL A 42 -26.79 -10.86 -23.32
C VAL A 42 -25.86 -10.40 -24.44
N ILE A 43 -24.84 -11.19 -24.76
CA ILE A 43 -23.86 -10.83 -25.78
C ILE A 43 -24.47 -11.01 -27.18
N GLY A 44 -24.29 -10.02 -28.03
CA GLY A 44 -24.61 -10.02 -29.46
C GLY A 44 -23.40 -9.61 -30.30
N ASN A 45 -23.51 -9.73 -31.63
CA ASN A 45 -22.49 -9.31 -32.59
C ASN A 45 -21.04 -9.81 -32.29
N SER A 46 -20.91 -10.98 -31.65
CA SER A 46 -19.64 -11.50 -31.11
C SER A 46 -19.48 -13.02 -31.33
N ASP A 47 -19.96 -13.52 -32.48
CA ASP A 47 -19.78 -14.91 -32.95
C ASP A 47 -20.09 -15.98 -31.87
N PHE A 48 -19.09 -16.78 -31.46
CA PHE A 48 -19.24 -17.88 -30.52
C PHE A 48 -19.63 -17.45 -29.10
N LEU A 49 -19.69 -16.14 -28.82
CA LEU A 49 -20.17 -15.57 -27.56
C LEU A 49 -21.66 -15.19 -27.62
N ASN A 50 -22.29 -15.16 -28.79
CA ASN A 50 -23.68 -14.73 -28.96
C ASN A 50 -24.65 -15.54 -28.08
N GLY A 51 -25.65 -14.85 -27.51
CA GLY A 51 -26.67 -15.44 -26.64
C GLY A 51 -26.17 -15.83 -25.25
N MET A 52 -24.89 -15.65 -24.93
CA MET A 52 -24.37 -15.89 -23.60
C MET A 52 -24.58 -14.68 -22.68
N ASN A 53 -24.78 -14.94 -21.39
CA ASN A 53 -24.71 -13.90 -20.38
C ASN A 53 -23.25 -13.49 -20.09
N TYR A 54 -23.08 -12.34 -19.43
CA TYR A 54 -21.76 -11.76 -19.13
C TYR A 54 -20.78 -12.75 -18.47
N LYS A 55 -21.22 -13.46 -17.42
CA LYS A 55 -20.35 -14.37 -16.65
C LYS A 55 -19.85 -15.55 -17.50
N LYS A 56 -20.74 -16.15 -18.30
CA LYS A 56 -20.38 -17.27 -19.19
C LYS A 56 -19.52 -16.80 -20.35
N ALA A 57 -19.88 -15.67 -20.97
CA ALA A 57 -19.14 -15.08 -22.08
C ALA A 57 -17.71 -14.73 -21.68
N THR A 58 -17.50 -14.11 -20.50
CA THR A 58 -16.17 -13.72 -20.00
C THR A 58 -15.26 -14.94 -19.86
N LYS A 59 -15.75 -16.01 -19.22
CA LYS A 59 -14.98 -17.27 -19.07
C LYS A 59 -14.67 -17.92 -20.41
N ARG A 60 -15.64 -17.92 -21.33
CA ARG A 60 -15.48 -18.49 -22.67
C ARG A 60 -14.45 -17.72 -23.50
N ALA A 61 -14.49 -16.38 -23.45
CA ALA A 61 -13.55 -15.52 -24.15
C ALA A 61 -12.11 -15.73 -23.64
N ILE A 62 -11.91 -15.78 -22.32
CA ILE A 62 -10.58 -16.07 -21.72
C ILE A 62 -10.06 -17.42 -22.21
N PHE A 63 -10.87 -18.48 -22.13
CA PHE A 63 -10.49 -19.82 -22.57
C PHE A 63 -10.07 -19.87 -24.04
N GLU A 64 -10.81 -19.22 -24.93
CA GLU A 64 -10.47 -19.21 -26.36
C GLU A 64 -9.21 -18.36 -26.65
N LEU A 65 -9.00 -17.25 -25.94
CA LEU A 65 -7.77 -16.45 -26.05
C LEU A 65 -6.53 -17.23 -25.58
N GLU A 66 -6.65 -17.99 -24.49
CA GLU A 66 -5.59 -18.87 -23.98
C GLU A 66 -5.25 -19.98 -24.98
N LYS A 67 -6.26 -20.62 -25.57
CA LYS A 67 -6.08 -21.70 -26.56
C LYS A 67 -5.28 -21.27 -27.78
N ILE A 68 -5.42 -20.02 -28.22
CA ILE A 68 -4.70 -19.48 -29.38
C ILE A 68 -3.43 -18.70 -28.99
N GLY A 69 -3.08 -18.66 -27.71
CA GLY A 69 -1.89 -17.96 -27.21
C GLY A 69 -1.96 -16.43 -27.35
N GLN A 70 -3.15 -15.84 -27.37
CA GLN A 70 -3.37 -14.38 -27.54
C GLN A 70 -3.86 -13.69 -26.25
N GLY A 71 -3.83 -14.39 -25.12
CA GLY A 71 -4.15 -13.83 -23.81
C GLY A 71 -4.14 -14.88 -22.71
N GLU A 72 -4.22 -14.41 -21.48
CA GLU A 72 -4.33 -15.24 -20.28
C GLU A 72 -5.29 -14.60 -19.28
N GLY A 73 -5.98 -15.42 -18.49
CA GLY A 73 -6.79 -14.94 -17.38
C GLY A 73 -5.92 -14.28 -16.30
N LYS A 74 -6.24 -13.04 -15.92
CA LYS A 74 -5.54 -12.32 -14.85
C LYS A 74 -6.51 -11.75 -13.82
N THR A 75 -6.32 -12.11 -12.56
CA THR A 75 -6.97 -11.44 -11.43
C THR A 75 -6.24 -10.14 -11.16
N ASN A 76 -6.97 -9.02 -11.18
CA ASN A 76 -6.45 -7.71 -10.84
C ASN A 76 -7.12 -7.19 -9.58
N TYR A 77 -6.36 -6.49 -8.75
CA TYR A 77 -6.85 -5.82 -7.56
C TYR A 77 -6.82 -4.30 -7.78
N ARG A 78 -7.82 -3.61 -7.22
CA ARG A 78 -7.78 -2.13 -7.17
C ARG A 78 -6.79 -1.63 -6.12
N LEU A 79 -6.50 -2.45 -5.10
CA LEU A 79 -5.49 -2.19 -4.10
C LEU A 79 -4.12 -2.03 -4.78
N ARG A 80 -3.35 -1.04 -4.34
CA ARG A 80 -1.98 -0.78 -4.78
C ARG A 80 -1.05 -0.98 -3.59
N ASP A 81 0.23 -1.16 -3.88
CA ASP A 81 1.24 -1.20 -2.84
C ASP A 81 1.25 0.08 -2.02
N ALA A 82 1.47 -0.08 -0.73
CA ALA A 82 1.47 1.04 0.21
C ALA A 82 2.75 1.85 0.03
N VAL A 83 2.62 3.11 -0.39
CA VAL A 83 3.75 4.05 -0.41
C VAL A 83 4.16 4.35 1.03
N PHE A 84 5.28 3.76 1.45
CA PHE A 84 5.77 3.83 2.83
C PHE A 84 6.58 5.11 3.08
N SER A 85 7.44 5.53 2.16
CA SER A 85 8.32 6.68 2.38
C SER A 85 7.58 8.03 2.46
N ARG A 86 8.09 8.94 3.30
CA ARG A 86 7.66 10.34 3.42
C ARG A 86 8.86 11.27 3.34
N GLN A 87 8.75 12.28 2.49
CA GLN A 87 9.71 13.37 2.39
C GLN A 87 9.42 14.41 3.50
N ARG A 88 9.45 13.97 4.75
CA ARG A 88 9.13 14.78 5.94
C ARG A 88 10.17 14.54 7.02
N TYR A 89 10.36 15.54 7.87
CA TYR A 89 11.26 15.41 9.02
C TYR A 89 10.68 14.51 10.12
N TRP A 90 9.43 14.76 10.53
CA TRP A 90 8.86 14.12 11.72
C TRP A 90 8.31 12.72 11.41
N GLY A 91 9.20 11.72 11.48
CA GLY A 91 8.90 10.31 11.35
C GLY A 91 10.11 9.45 11.69
N GLU A 92 9.93 8.14 11.77
CA GLU A 92 11.02 7.22 12.06
C GLU A 92 11.98 7.13 10.86
N PRO A 93 13.31 7.24 11.07
CA PRO A 93 14.28 6.99 10.01
C PRO A 93 14.21 5.56 9.48
N PHE A 94 14.38 5.37 8.17
CA PHE A 94 14.64 4.03 7.65
C PHE A 94 16.06 3.59 8.01
N PRO A 95 16.27 2.34 8.45
CA PRO A 95 17.60 1.80 8.72
C PRO A 95 18.29 1.36 7.41
N VAL A 96 18.44 2.30 6.47
CA VAL A 96 18.96 2.06 5.12
C VAL A 96 20.06 3.06 4.80
N TYR A 97 21.16 2.55 4.25
CA TYR A 97 22.24 3.35 3.63
C TYR A 97 22.44 2.91 2.18
N TYR A 98 23.13 3.72 1.38
CA TYR A 98 23.27 3.48 -0.06
C TYR A 98 24.73 3.24 -0.48
N VAL A 99 25.00 2.07 -1.04
CA VAL A 99 26.30 1.74 -1.65
C VAL A 99 26.15 1.88 -3.17
N LYS A 100 26.76 2.92 -3.75
CA LYS A 100 26.66 3.20 -5.21
C LYS A 100 25.20 3.26 -5.70
N GLY A 101 24.31 3.83 -4.90
CA GLY A 101 22.88 3.95 -5.18
C GLY A 101 22.05 2.69 -4.89
N MET A 102 22.67 1.58 -4.46
CA MET A 102 21.95 0.37 -4.07
C MET A 102 21.66 0.38 -2.56
N PRO A 103 20.41 0.16 -2.12
CA PRO A 103 20.05 0.19 -0.70
C PRO A 103 20.62 -1.01 0.03
N GLN A 104 21.18 -0.76 1.22
CA GLN A 104 21.67 -1.76 2.17
C GLN A 104 20.99 -1.53 3.53
N MET A 105 20.66 -2.61 4.22
CA MET A 105 20.06 -2.55 5.55
C MET A 105 21.14 -2.41 6.62
N ILE A 106 20.86 -1.58 7.64
CA ILE A 106 21.65 -1.56 8.88
C ILE A 106 21.25 -2.78 9.72
N ASP A 107 22.24 -3.45 10.33
CA ASP A 107 21.99 -4.61 11.19
C ASP A 107 21.13 -4.22 12.40
N ALA A 108 20.24 -5.12 12.81
CA ALA A 108 19.35 -4.94 13.96
C ALA A 108 20.11 -4.61 15.26
N ALA A 109 21.35 -5.12 15.42
CA ALA A 109 22.19 -4.85 16.59
C ALA A 109 22.62 -3.38 16.73
N HIS A 110 22.50 -2.58 15.67
CA HIS A 110 22.86 -1.16 15.65
C HIS A 110 21.65 -0.23 15.58
N LEU A 111 20.45 -0.78 15.78
CA LEU A 111 19.22 0.00 15.90
C LEU A 111 19.01 0.48 17.35
N PRO A 112 18.29 1.60 17.54
CA PRO A 112 17.65 2.44 16.53
C PRO A 112 18.59 3.49 15.92
N ILE A 113 18.32 3.88 14.67
CA ILE A 113 18.87 5.10 14.10
C ILE A 113 18.05 6.28 14.59
N LYS A 114 18.67 7.11 15.43
CA LYS A 114 18.02 8.28 16.02
C LYS A 114 17.81 9.36 14.96
N LEU A 115 16.59 9.92 14.89
CA LEU A 115 16.30 11.08 14.04
C LEU A 115 17.28 12.23 14.38
N PRO A 116 17.98 12.80 13.40
CA PRO A 116 19.00 13.83 13.65
C PRO A 116 18.29 15.17 13.85
N GLU A 117 18.92 16.10 14.56
CA GLU A 117 18.44 17.49 14.56
C GLU A 117 18.79 18.16 13.22
N VAL A 118 17.87 18.99 12.71
CA VAL A 118 18.08 19.76 11.48
C VAL A 118 17.79 21.23 11.74
N GLU A 119 18.53 22.13 11.08
CA GLU A 119 18.28 23.57 11.17
C GLU A 119 16.99 23.98 10.44
N LYS A 120 16.66 23.28 9.35
CA LYS A 120 15.50 23.57 8.49
C LYS A 120 14.65 22.33 8.30
N TYR A 121 13.35 22.46 8.59
CA TYR A 121 12.35 21.39 8.43
C TYR A 121 11.68 21.35 7.06
N LEU A 122 12.00 22.30 6.19
CA LEU A 122 11.54 22.33 4.80
C LEU A 122 12.50 21.53 3.91
N PRO A 123 12.04 21.06 2.74
CA PRO A 123 12.91 20.48 1.73
C PRO A 123 14.14 21.36 1.42
N THR A 124 15.23 20.74 0.99
CA THR A 124 16.43 21.47 0.57
C THR A 124 16.13 22.31 -0.69
N GLU A 125 17.02 23.24 -1.03
CA GLU A 125 16.88 24.05 -2.26
C GLU A 125 16.92 23.20 -3.54
N THR A 126 17.55 22.03 -3.49
CA THR A 126 17.60 21.03 -4.57
C THR A 126 16.38 20.10 -4.60
N GLY A 127 15.44 20.26 -3.67
CA GLY A 127 14.20 19.50 -3.60
C GLY A 127 14.28 18.18 -2.83
N GLU A 128 15.35 17.95 -2.07
CA GLU A 128 15.52 16.75 -1.25
C GLU A 128 14.68 16.84 0.04
N PRO A 129 14.38 15.70 0.69
CA PRO A 129 13.66 15.68 1.96
C PRO A 129 14.35 16.53 3.05
N PRO A 130 13.63 16.91 4.12
CA PRO A 130 14.20 17.71 5.21
C PRO A 130 15.47 17.14 5.86
N LEU A 131 15.64 15.80 5.88
CA LEU A 131 16.87 15.17 6.39
C LEU A 131 18.10 15.46 5.54
N GLY A 132 17.94 15.92 4.29
CA GLY A 132 19.04 16.44 3.50
C GLY A 132 19.72 17.68 4.08
N ASN A 133 19.08 18.37 5.05
CA ASN A 133 19.70 19.47 5.78
C ASN A 133 20.55 19.01 6.99
N ALA A 134 20.58 17.71 7.31
CA ALA A 134 21.37 17.20 8.43
C ALA A 134 22.86 17.16 8.06
N THR A 135 23.74 17.60 8.96
CA THR A 135 25.20 17.56 8.76
C THR A 135 25.83 16.25 9.22
N VAL A 136 25.18 15.54 10.14
CA VAL A 136 25.59 14.24 10.69
C VAL A 136 24.53 13.20 10.33
N TRP A 137 24.64 12.65 9.12
CA TRP A 137 23.66 11.71 8.54
C TRP A 137 24.28 10.76 7.50
N ALA A 138 25.49 10.27 7.78
CA ALA A 138 26.14 9.23 6.99
C ALA A 138 26.37 7.98 7.85
N TRP A 139 26.41 6.80 7.24
CA TRP A 139 26.66 5.52 7.92
C TRP A 139 28.11 5.07 7.72
N ASP A 140 28.87 4.90 8.80
CA ASP A 140 30.20 4.31 8.80
C ASP A 140 30.09 2.79 9.01
N THR A 141 30.40 1.98 7.99
CA THR A 141 30.28 0.52 8.06
C THR A 141 31.39 -0.15 8.87
N ASN A 142 32.49 0.55 9.16
CA ASN A 142 33.56 0.00 10.00
C ASN A 142 33.21 0.15 11.48
N LYS A 143 32.65 1.30 11.85
CA LYS A 143 32.27 1.61 13.25
C LYS A 143 30.83 1.25 13.59
N ASN A 144 29.98 1.09 12.57
CA ASN A 144 28.54 0.89 12.70
C ASN A 144 27.86 2.02 13.48
N GLU A 145 28.15 3.26 13.09
CA GLU A 145 27.57 4.46 13.70
C GLU A 145 27.25 5.55 12.67
N VAL A 146 26.41 6.50 13.06
CA VAL A 146 26.11 7.68 12.24
C VAL A 146 27.22 8.72 12.42
N VAL A 147 27.80 9.17 11.31
CA VAL A 147 28.94 10.11 11.26
C VAL A 147 28.62 11.35 10.39
N SER A 148 29.55 12.30 10.37
CA SER A 148 29.45 13.51 9.53
C SER A 148 29.37 13.18 8.05
N ASN A 149 28.54 13.91 7.31
CA ASN A 149 28.40 13.78 5.85
C ASN A 149 29.69 14.16 5.10
N ASP A 150 30.53 15.00 5.69
CA ASP A 150 31.82 15.40 5.10
C ASP A 150 32.80 14.23 4.96
N LEU A 151 32.54 13.12 5.66
CA LEU A 151 33.37 11.92 5.63
C LEU A 151 32.92 10.90 4.59
N ILE A 152 31.85 11.15 3.83
CA ILE A 152 31.35 10.21 2.81
C ILE A 152 32.43 9.97 1.75
N ASP A 153 32.89 8.73 1.68
CA ASP A 153 33.89 8.25 0.71
C ASP A 153 33.30 7.26 -0.31
N ASN A 154 32.08 6.76 -0.07
CA ASN A 154 31.43 5.69 -0.83
C ASN A 154 32.18 4.35 -0.87
N GLU A 155 33.10 4.13 0.07
CA GLU A 155 33.81 2.87 0.30
C GLU A 155 33.51 2.29 1.68
N THR A 156 33.57 3.12 2.71
CA THR A 156 33.31 2.75 4.11
C THR A 156 32.27 3.65 4.78
N ILE A 157 32.07 4.86 4.24
CA ILE A 157 31.11 5.83 4.74
C ILE A 157 30.14 6.18 3.62
N HIS A 158 28.86 5.93 3.87
CA HIS A 158 27.80 5.97 2.86
C HIS A 158 26.64 6.88 3.28
N PRO A 159 25.94 7.50 2.31
CA PRO A 159 24.74 8.30 2.62
C PRO A 159 23.60 7.44 3.16
N LEU A 160 22.90 7.94 4.17
CA LEU A 160 21.67 7.35 4.72
C LEU A 160 20.42 7.74 3.93
N GLU A 161 19.35 6.96 4.06
CA GLU A 161 18.02 7.32 3.58
C GLU A 161 17.56 8.67 4.16
N LEU A 162 16.99 9.51 3.29
CA LEU A 162 16.53 10.86 3.64
C LEU A 162 15.03 10.93 3.90
N ASN A 163 14.28 9.92 3.46
CA ASN A 163 12.87 9.78 3.80
C ASN A 163 12.69 9.23 5.21
N THR A 164 11.52 9.49 5.78
CA THR A 164 11.06 8.89 7.02
C THR A 164 9.87 7.98 6.76
N MET A 165 9.60 7.09 7.71
CA MET A 165 8.41 6.26 7.72
C MET A 165 7.15 7.13 7.94
N PRO A 166 5.98 6.69 7.48
CA PRO A 166 4.74 7.42 7.66
C PRO A 166 4.18 7.15 9.07
N GLY A 167 3.37 8.07 9.61
CA GLY A 167 2.80 7.88 10.96
C GLY A 167 1.97 6.61 11.16
N TRP A 168 1.51 5.97 10.08
CA TRP A 168 0.83 4.68 10.15
C TRP A 168 1.79 3.49 10.36
N ALA A 169 3.11 3.66 10.24
CA ALA A 169 4.09 2.64 10.59
C ALA A 169 3.97 2.25 12.06
N GLY A 170 3.93 3.22 12.98
CA GLY A 170 3.68 2.95 14.40
C GLY A 170 2.24 2.54 14.70
N SER A 171 1.26 3.22 14.09
CA SER A 171 -0.15 2.94 14.39
C SER A 171 -0.61 1.57 13.91
N SER A 172 0.11 0.90 13.01
CA SER A 172 -0.31 -0.42 12.51
C SER A 172 -0.06 -1.58 13.48
N TRP A 173 0.65 -1.36 14.59
CA TRP A 173 1.00 -2.45 15.52
C TRP A 173 1.03 -2.04 17.00
N TYR A 174 0.75 -0.78 17.33
CA TYR A 174 0.79 -0.25 18.71
C TYR A 174 -0.02 -1.09 19.74
N PHE A 175 -1.11 -1.72 19.31
CA PHE A 175 -1.93 -2.59 20.15
C PHE A 175 -1.17 -3.82 20.64
N ASN A 176 -0.25 -4.36 19.83
CA ASN A 176 0.65 -5.43 20.26
C ASN A 176 1.68 -4.89 21.24
N ARG A 177 2.20 -3.68 21.01
CA ARG A 177 3.17 -3.06 21.92
C ARG A 177 2.60 -2.77 23.30
N TYR A 178 1.30 -2.45 23.39
CA TYR A 178 0.65 -2.25 24.69
C TYR A 178 0.59 -3.51 25.56
N MET A 179 0.73 -4.70 24.98
CA MET A 179 0.80 -5.94 25.74
C MET A 179 2.07 -5.98 26.62
N ASP A 180 3.15 -5.32 26.19
CA ASP A 180 4.44 -5.29 26.87
C ASP A 180 5.24 -3.99 26.59
N SER A 181 4.72 -2.87 27.08
CA SER A 181 5.17 -1.53 26.65
C SER A 181 6.57 -1.14 27.14
N THR A 182 7.04 -1.73 28.24
CA THR A 182 8.32 -1.40 28.89
C THR A 182 9.48 -2.29 28.44
N ASN A 183 9.25 -3.26 27.55
CA ASN A 183 10.27 -4.21 27.11
C ASN A 183 11.31 -3.56 26.18
N THR A 184 12.56 -3.47 26.60
CA THR A 184 13.63 -2.81 25.82
C THR A 184 14.32 -3.72 24.81
N GLU A 185 14.12 -5.04 24.91
CA GLU A 185 14.93 -6.03 24.20
C GLU A 185 14.21 -6.63 22.99
N GLU A 186 12.88 -6.66 23.01
CA GLU A 186 12.07 -7.29 21.98
C GLU A 186 10.79 -6.50 21.67
N PHE A 187 10.10 -6.95 20.63
CA PHE A 187 8.83 -6.39 20.17
C PHE A 187 7.76 -6.39 21.27
N ALA A 188 7.53 -7.56 21.87
CA ALA A 188 6.76 -7.83 23.07
C ALA A 188 7.09 -9.28 23.51
N SER A 189 7.10 -9.56 24.82
CA SER A 189 7.37 -10.92 25.30
C SER A 189 6.33 -11.93 24.83
N LYS A 190 6.79 -13.17 24.61
CA LYS A 190 5.92 -14.28 24.22
C LYS A 190 4.82 -14.51 25.24
N GLU A 191 5.14 -14.41 26.53
CA GLU A 191 4.19 -14.56 27.63
C GLU A 191 3.08 -13.51 27.58
N ALA A 192 3.43 -12.25 27.32
CA ALA A 192 2.45 -11.18 27.19
C ALA A 192 1.55 -11.36 25.95
N MET A 193 2.14 -11.72 24.80
CA MET A 193 1.38 -11.97 23.57
C MET A 193 0.47 -13.18 23.69
N ASP A 194 0.91 -14.27 24.35
CA ASP A 194 0.08 -15.46 24.57
C ASP A 194 -1.06 -15.20 25.58
N TYR A 195 -0.83 -14.30 26.54
CA TYR A 195 -1.84 -13.89 27.52
C TYR A 195 -2.92 -13.02 26.88
N TRP A 196 -2.54 -11.93 26.21
CA TRP A 196 -3.48 -10.96 25.63
C TRP A 196 -4.06 -11.42 24.30
N LYS A 197 -3.23 -12.01 23.43
CA LYS A 197 -3.52 -12.48 22.06
C LYS A 197 -3.96 -11.40 21.07
N ASP A 198 -5.12 -10.81 21.30
CA ASP A 198 -5.81 -9.86 20.43
C ASP A 198 -6.68 -8.90 21.24
N VAL A 199 -7.18 -7.87 20.57
CA VAL A 199 -8.13 -6.92 21.16
C VAL A 199 -9.55 -7.51 21.10
N ASP A 200 -10.21 -7.70 22.24
CA ASP A 200 -11.60 -8.18 22.24
C ASP A 200 -12.58 -7.18 21.58
N LEU A 201 -12.42 -5.89 21.89
CA LEU A 201 -13.26 -4.81 21.39
C LEU A 201 -12.42 -3.59 21.00
N TYR A 202 -12.39 -3.28 19.71
CA TYR A 202 -11.74 -2.11 19.15
C TYR A 202 -12.79 -1.05 18.79
N ILE A 203 -12.63 0.16 19.31
CA ILE A 203 -13.55 1.29 19.10
C ILE A 203 -12.78 2.39 18.38
N GLY A 204 -13.29 2.86 17.23
CA GLY A 204 -12.65 3.92 16.45
C GLY A 204 -13.53 4.43 15.32
N GLY A 205 -13.30 5.64 14.82
CA GLY A 205 -14.18 6.24 13.83
C GLY A 205 -14.12 5.55 12.46
N SER A 206 -15.20 5.67 11.68
CA SER A 206 -15.33 5.02 10.36
C SER A 206 -14.35 5.55 9.30
N GLU A 207 -13.75 6.72 9.52
CA GLU A 207 -12.72 7.34 8.69
C GLU A 207 -11.47 6.47 8.52
N HIS A 208 -11.25 5.51 9.42
CA HIS A 208 -10.09 4.64 9.41
C HIS A 208 -10.26 3.34 8.60
N ALA A 209 -11.43 3.11 7.99
CA ALA A 209 -11.79 1.85 7.33
C ALA A 209 -10.83 1.43 6.20
N THR A 210 -10.38 2.37 5.37
CA THR A 210 -9.52 2.10 4.20
C THR A 210 -8.05 2.48 4.42
N GLY A 211 -7.72 3.02 5.60
CA GLY A 211 -6.37 3.40 5.99
C GLY A 211 -5.86 2.53 7.13
N HIS A 212 -5.83 3.10 8.34
CA HIS A 212 -5.32 2.44 9.56
C HIS A 212 -5.83 1.01 9.75
N LEU A 213 -7.14 0.75 9.64
CA LEU A 213 -7.66 -0.60 9.87
C LEU A 213 -7.15 -1.61 8.83
N LEU A 214 -6.94 -1.17 7.58
CA LEU A 214 -6.37 -2.03 6.55
C LEU A 214 -4.88 -2.29 6.81
N TYR A 215 -4.12 -1.26 7.17
CA TYR A 215 -2.68 -1.41 7.46
C TYR A 215 -2.42 -2.23 8.73
N SER A 216 -3.22 -2.06 9.78
CA SER A 216 -3.15 -2.88 11.00
C SER A 216 -3.37 -4.35 10.71
N ARG A 217 -4.36 -4.69 9.86
CA ARG A 217 -4.57 -6.08 9.43
C ARG A 217 -3.42 -6.61 8.58
N PHE A 218 -2.89 -5.81 7.66
CA PHE A 218 -1.74 -6.18 6.86
C PHE A 218 -0.52 -6.50 7.75
N TRP A 219 -0.18 -5.60 8.67
CA TRP A 219 0.94 -5.79 9.59
C TRP A 219 0.73 -6.97 10.53
N GLN A 220 -0.48 -7.16 11.07
CA GLN A 220 -0.79 -8.33 11.90
C GLN A 220 -0.57 -9.63 11.14
N LYS A 221 -1.08 -9.73 9.90
CA LYS A 221 -0.90 -10.94 9.08
C LYS A 221 0.56 -11.17 8.72
N PHE A 222 1.28 -10.11 8.36
CA PHE A 222 2.72 -10.21 8.12
C PHE A 222 3.48 -10.73 9.35
N LEU A 223 3.19 -10.20 10.54
CA LEU A 223 3.82 -10.64 11.79
C LEU A 223 3.40 -12.07 12.16
N PHE A 224 2.16 -12.46 11.87
CA PHE A 224 1.67 -13.82 12.08
C PHE A 224 2.38 -14.82 11.17
N ASP A 225 2.52 -14.51 9.88
CA ASP A 225 3.24 -15.33 8.91
C ASP A 225 4.74 -15.47 9.29
N LYS A 226 5.30 -14.47 9.98
CA LYS A 226 6.65 -14.51 10.55
C LYS A 226 6.74 -15.25 11.90
N GLY A 227 5.61 -15.67 12.48
CA GLY A 227 5.55 -16.32 13.79
C GLY A 227 5.84 -15.40 14.98
N VAL A 228 5.77 -14.08 14.78
CA VAL A 228 6.03 -13.08 15.84
C VAL A 228 4.82 -12.92 16.75
N VAL A 229 3.61 -12.93 16.20
CA VAL A 229 2.35 -12.80 16.95
C VAL A 229 1.54 -14.10 16.86
N PRO A 230 0.72 -14.43 17.88
CA PRO A 230 0.06 -15.74 17.98
C PRO A 230 -1.23 -15.88 17.15
N VAL A 231 -1.75 -14.79 16.58
CA VAL A 231 -3.03 -14.75 15.85
C VAL A 231 -2.97 -13.85 14.62
N ASP A 232 -3.79 -14.12 13.61
CA ASP A 232 -3.72 -13.47 12.29
C ASP A 232 -4.63 -12.23 12.12
N GLU A 233 -5.47 -11.94 13.12
CA GLU A 233 -6.29 -10.73 13.21
C GLU A 233 -6.06 -10.04 14.55
N PHE A 234 -5.97 -8.71 14.56
CA PHE A 234 -5.59 -7.97 15.76
C PHE A 234 -6.77 -7.67 16.70
N ALA A 235 -8.01 -7.77 16.20
CA ALA A 235 -9.21 -7.46 16.97
C ALA A 235 -10.37 -8.39 16.61
N LYS A 236 -11.10 -8.88 17.63
CA LYS A 236 -12.26 -9.75 17.47
C LYS A 236 -13.52 -8.99 17.03
N LYS A 237 -13.70 -7.78 17.55
CA LYS A 237 -14.86 -6.93 17.27
C LYS A 237 -14.45 -5.49 17.06
N LEU A 238 -14.93 -4.90 15.97
CA LEU A 238 -14.81 -3.48 15.67
C LEU A 238 -16.17 -2.79 15.87
N ILE A 239 -16.19 -1.66 16.57
CA ILE A 239 -17.35 -0.76 16.63
C ILE A 239 -16.91 0.63 16.18
N ASN A 240 -17.63 1.19 15.20
CA ASN A 240 -17.44 2.57 14.77
C ASN A 240 -18.43 3.49 15.49
N GLN A 241 -17.92 4.38 16.34
CA GLN A 241 -18.73 5.42 16.96
C GLN A 241 -19.12 6.51 15.96
N GLY A 242 -20.27 7.15 16.19
CA GLY A 242 -20.69 8.34 15.44
C GLY A 242 -19.86 9.57 15.82
N MET A 243 -19.85 10.57 14.94
CA MET A 243 -19.18 11.85 15.20
C MET A 243 -20.01 12.71 16.15
N ILE A 244 -19.34 13.39 17.09
CA ILE A 244 -19.95 14.44 17.90
C ILE A 244 -19.93 15.73 17.07
N LEU A 245 -21.08 16.37 16.90
CA LEU A 245 -21.21 17.66 16.22
C LEU A 245 -21.16 18.80 17.27
N GLY A 246 -20.66 19.96 16.89
CA GLY A 246 -20.64 21.17 17.71
C GLY A 246 -21.39 22.31 17.02
N ASP A 247 -22.06 23.15 17.80
CA ASP A 247 -22.73 24.39 17.38
C ASP A 247 -21.78 25.60 17.39
#